data_AF-A0A7S0W4F8-F1
#
_entry.id   AF-A0A7S0W4F8-F1
#
_cell.length_a   1.000
_cell.length_b   1.000
_cell.length_c   1.000
_cell.angle_alpha   90.00
_cell.angle_beta   90.00
_cell.angle_gamma   90.00
#
_symmetry.space_group_name_H-M   'P 1'
#
loop_
_entity.id
_entity.type
_entity.pdbx_description
1 polymer ?
#
loop_
_entity_poly.entity_id
_entity_poly.type
_entity_poly.pdbx_seq_one_letter_code
_entity_poly.pdbx_strand_id
1 'polypeptide(L)'
;ATMNKVGKLREIIADPGNKPAVSLLLKSSVAMAVVPLAVYFFCFHIVFGEGGLVDYSKDVNPRTNYSGIAAIVTVQLVIATHVVLAFRSDDAEFAKEAAEKKKE
;
A
#
# COMPACT_ATOMS: atom_id res chain seq x y z
N ALA A 1 -23.14 -23.82 15.34
CA ALA A 1 -23.00 -22.46 15.92
C ALA A 1 -22.30 -21.56 14.90
N THR A 2 -23.06 -20.88 14.06
CA THR A 2 -22.53 -19.97 13.03
C THR A 2 -22.17 -18.66 13.71
N MET A 3 -21.00 -18.62 14.35
CA MET A 3 -20.51 -17.44 15.04
C MET A 3 -20.41 -16.27 14.06
N ASN A 4 -21.03 -15.17 14.45
CA ASN A 4 -21.23 -13.95 13.68
C ASN A 4 -19.87 -13.28 13.38
N LYS A 5 -19.25 -13.60 12.23
CA LYS A 5 -17.91 -13.13 11.82
C LYS A 5 -17.77 -11.60 11.84
N VAL A 6 -18.88 -10.89 11.60
CA VAL A 6 -18.96 -9.42 11.62
C VAL A 6 -18.77 -8.85 13.03
N GLY A 7 -19.28 -9.54 14.06
CA GLY A 7 -19.12 -9.12 15.46
C GLY A 7 -17.66 -9.18 15.92
N LYS A 8 -16.94 -10.24 15.54
CA LYS A 8 -15.51 -10.41 15.84
C LYS A 8 -14.62 -9.38 15.14
N LEU A 9 -14.91 -9.05 13.88
CA LEU A 9 -14.19 -7.99 13.17
C LEU A 9 -14.36 -6.64 13.87
N ARG A 10 -15.56 -6.34 14.35
CA ARG A 10 -15.84 -5.10 15.09
C ARG A 10 -15.11 -5.05 16.42
N GLU A 11 -15.02 -6.17 17.14
CA GLU A 11 -14.22 -6.28 18.38
C GLU A 11 -12.72 -6.12 18.11
N ILE A 12 -12.17 -6.76 17.08
CA ILE A 12 -10.74 -6.63 16.70
C ILE A 12 -10.39 -5.18 16.34
N ILE A 13 -11.28 -4.48 15.62
CA ILE A 13 -11.08 -3.08 15.23
C ILE A 13 -11.25 -2.13 16.44
N ALA A 14 -12.12 -2.48 17.38
CA ALA A 14 -12.37 -1.67 18.57
C ALA A 14 -11.26 -1.78 19.62
N ASP A 15 -10.45 -2.84 19.57
CA ASP A 15 -9.34 -3.06 20.50
C ASP A 15 -8.23 -2.01 20.29
N PRO A 16 -7.89 -1.19 21.30
CA PRO A 16 -6.91 -0.11 21.17
C PRO A 16 -5.53 -0.58 20.71
N GLY A 17 -5.11 -1.81 21.03
CA GLY A 17 -3.84 -2.40 20.57
C GLY A 17 -3.81 -2.70 19.06
N ASN A 18 -4.96 -2.82 18.39
CA ASN A 18 -5.02 -3.11 16.95
C ASN A 18 -5.17 -1.86 16.08
N LYS A 19 -5.43 -0.68 16.70
CA LYS A 19 -5.58 0.59 15.97
C LYS A 19 -4.41 0.95 15.05
N PRO A 20 -3.12 0.80 15.45
CA PRO A 20 -2.01 1.11 14.55
C PRO A 20 -1.94 0.15 13.35
N ALA A 21 -2.15 -1.15 13.57
CA ALA A 21 -2.21 -2.14 12.50
C ALA A 21 -3.37 -1.88 11.52
N VAL A 22 -4.57 -1.59 12.02
CA VAL A 22 -5.74 -1.24 11.20
C VAL A 22 -5.49 0.05 10.41
N SER A 23 -4.87 1.06 11.03
CA SER A 23 -4.51 2.32 10.36
C SER A 23 -3.51 2.08 9.23
N LEU A 24 -2.47 1.27 9.47
CA LEU A 24 -1.47 0.91 8.47
C LEU A 24 -2.11 0.14 7.30
N LEU A 25 -2.98 -0.83 7.59
CA LEU A 25 -3.72 -1.60 6.59
C LEU A 25 -4.59 -0.70 5.71
N LEU A 26 -5.29 0.27 6.30
CA LEU A 26 -6.15 1.20 5.57
C LEU A 26 -5.34 2.12 4.66
N LYS A 27 -4.25 2.71 5.17
CA LYS A 27 -3.32 3.52 4.38
C LYS A 27 -2.71 2.74 3.23
N SER A 28 -2.32 1.49 3.50
CA SER A 28 -1.69 0.63 2.50
C SER A 28 -2.68 0.19 1.43
N SER A 29 -3.95 -0.02 1.80
CA SER A 29 -5.04 -0.31 0.86
C SER A 29 -5.31 0.86 -0.08
N VAL A 30 -5.33 2.10 0.45
CA VAL A 30 -5.43 3.31 -0.40
C VAL A 30 -4.21 3.44 -1.31
N ALA A 31 -3.00 3.24 -0.78
CA ALA A 31 -1.77 3.28 -1.57
C ALA A 31 -1.76 2.23 -2.69
N MET A 32 -2.25 1.02 -2.42
CA MET A 32 -2.37 -0.08 -3.36
C MET A 32 -3.26 0.27 -4.57
N ALA A 33 -4.28 1.10 -4.36
CA ALA A 33 -5.14 1.57 -5.44
C ALA A 33 -4.53 2.79 -6.15
N VAL A 34 -4.13 3.81 -5.41
CA VAL A 34 -3.75 5.11 -5.96
C VAL A 34 -2.39 5.08 -6.65
N VAL A 35 -1.39 4.42 -6.07
CA VAL A 35 -0.01 4.50 -6.55
C VAL A 35 0.17 3.79 -7.91
N PRO A 36 -0.33 2.56 -8.13
CA PRO A 36 -0.24 1.93 -9.44
C PRO A 36 -1.01 2.68 -10.53
N LEU A 37 -2.18 3.25 -10.20
CA LEU A 37 -2.95 4.09 -11.13
C LEU A 37 -2.18 5.36 -11.51
N ALA A 38 -1.57 6.03 -10.53
CA ALA A 38 -0.74 7.21 -10.77
C ALA A 38 0.48 6.87 -11.63
N VAL A 39 1.16 5.75 -11.37
CA VAL A 39 2.30 5.30 -12.19
C VAL A 39 1.85 4.96 -13.60
N TYR A 40 0.73 4.24 -13.77
CA TYR A 40 0.19 3.97 -15.10
C TYR A 40 -0.07 5.26 -15.87
N PHE A 41 -0.78 6.22 -15.26
CA PHE A 41 -1.12 7.48 -15.89
C PHE A 41 0.14 8.29 -16.26
N PHE A 42 1.10 8.38 -15.33
CA PHE A 42 2.36 9.07 -15.56
C PHE A 42 3.17 8.41 -16.69
N CYS A 43 3.28 7.08 -16.69
CA CYS A 43 3.97 6.35 -17.75
C CYS A 43 3.26 6.55 -19.10
N PHE A 44 1.94 6.46 -19.14
CA PHE A 44 1.17 6.52 -20.37
C PHE A 44 1.18 7.91 -21.01
N HIS A 45 1.06 8.97 -20.21
CA HIS A 45 0.95 10.34 -20.71
C HIS A 45 2.28 11.09 -20.78
N ILE A 46 3.22 10.82 -19.86
CA ILE A 46 4.45 11.60 -19.73
C ILE A 46 5.65 10.83 -20.27
N VAL A 47 5.86 9.59 -19.81
CA VAL A 47 7.07 8.82 -20.20
C VAL A 47 6.97 8.31 -21.63
N PHE A 48 5.81 7.74 -21.98
CA PHE A 48 5.53 7.10 -23.27
C PHE A 48 4.55 7.90 -24.15
N GLY A 49 4.18 9.11 -23.70
CA GLY A 49 3.36 10.04 -24.46
C GLY A 49 4.15 10.80 -25.52
N GLU A 50 3.47 11.71 -26.20
CA GLU A 50 4.07 12.57 -27.23
C GLU A 50 5.13 13.48 -26.61
N GLY A 51 6.36 13.44 -27.16
CA GLY A 51 7.49 14.19 -26.60
C GLY A 51 8.03 13.64 -25.26
N GLY A 52 7.61 12.42 -24.87
CA GLY A 52 8.13 11.72 -23.70
C GLY A 52 9.55 11.19 -23.87
N LEU A 53 10.05 10.49 -22.85
CA LEU A 53 11.37 9.87 -22.86
C LEU A 53 11.51 8.81 -23.94
N VAL A 54 10.42 8.08 -24.21
CA VAL A 54 10.34 7.12 -25.31
C VAL A 54 9.00 7.33 -26.00
N ASP A 55 9.01 8.00 -27.15
CA ASP A 55 7.78 8.40 -27.82
C ASP A 55 7.08 7.19 -28.47
N TYR A 56 6.01 6.73 -27.81
CA TYR A 56 5.05 5.75 -28.33
C TYR A 56 3.69 6.38 -28.63
N SER A 57 3.63 7.70 -28.82
CA SER A 57 2.36 8.42 -29.05
C SER A 57 1.56 7.88 -30.23
N LYS A 58 2.24 7.41 -31.27
CA LYS A 58 1.66 6.87 -32.51
C LYS A 58 1.20 5.42 -32.38
N ASP A 59 1.64 4.69 -31.36
CA ASP A 59 1.30 3.29 -31.16
C ASP A 59 0.81 3.04 -29.73
N VAL A 60 -0.51 2.92 -29.61
CA VAL A 60 -1.20 2.76 -28.32
C VAL A 60 -0.84 1.42 -27.66
N ASN A 61 -0.49 0.40 -28.44
CA ASN A 61 -0.23 -0.94 -27.92
C ASN A 61 1.03 -1.00 -27.03
N PRO A 62 2.24 -0.63 -27.50
CA PRO A 62 3.43 -0.57 -26.64
C PRO A 62 3.25 0.43 -25.49
N ARG A 63 2.62 1.58 -25.75
CA ARG A 63 2.35 2.60 -24.72
C ARG A 63 1.53 2.03 -23.55
N THR A 64 0.46 1.30 -23.85
CA THR A 64 -0.41 0.64 -22.87
C THR A 64 0.35 -0.48 -22.14
N ASN A 65 1.05 -1.34 -22.88
CA ASN A 65 1.70 -2.52 -22.32
C ASN A 65 2.84 -2.15 -21.35
N TYR A 66 3.73 -1.24 -21.73
CA TYR A 66 4.83 -0.84 -20.85
C TYR A 66 4.34 -0.05 -19.63
N SER A 67 3.33 0.81 -19.79
CA SER A 67 2.69 1.50 -18.66
C SER A 67 2.01 0.51 -17.71
N GLY A 68 1.34 -0.52 -18.26
CA GLY A 68 0.71 -1.59 -17.50
C GLY A 68 1.73 -2.42 -16.71
N ILE A 69 2.85 -2.81 -17.34
CA ILE A 69 3.94 -3.53 -16.67
C ILE A 69 4.51 -2.68 -15.52
N ALA A 70 4.76 -1.38 -15.75
CA ALA A 70 5.25 -0.48 -14.72
C ALA A 70 4.29 -0.40 -13.52
N ALA A 71 2.98 -0.35 -13.77
CA ALA A 71 1.96 -0.36 -12.72
C ALA A 71 1.97 -1.69 -11.94
N ILE A 72 2.08 -2.84 -12.61
CA ILE A 72 2.17 -4.15 -11.94
C ILE A 72 3.43 -4.25 -11.06
N VAL A 73 4.58 -3.79 -11.55
CA VAL A 73 5.81 -3.75 -10.76
C VAL A 73 5.64 -2.85 -9.53
N THR A 74 4.94 -1.72 -9.71
CA THR A 74 4.64 -0.78 -8.62
C THR A 74 3.77 -1.42 -7.53
N VAL A 75 2.81 -2.27 -7.89
CA VAL A 75 2.02 -3.05 -6.91
C VAL A 75 2.95 -3.85 -5.98
N GLN A 76 3.96 -4.52 -6.55
CA GLN A 76 4.90 -5.32 -5.77
C GLN A 76 5.74 -4.45 -4.82
N LEU A 77 6.11 -3.23 -5.24
CA LEU A 77 6.82 -2.27 -4.38
C LEU A 77 5.94 -1.76 -3.24
N VAL A 78 4.66 -1.51 -3.48
CA VAL A 78 3.71 -1.11 -2.43
C VAL A 78 3.53 -2.23 -1.41
N ILE A 79 3.39 -3.49 -1.85
CA ILE A 79 3.33 -4.65 -0.94
C ILE A 79 4.61 -4.75 -0.11
N ALA A 80 5.78 -4.70 -0.75
CA ALA A 80 7.06 -4.77 -0.04
C ALA A 80 7.21 -3.66 1.01
N THR A 81 6.81 -2.44 0.65
CA THR A 81 6.79 -1.30 1.58
C THR A 81 5.85 -1.53 2.75
N HIS A 82 4.65 -2.05 2.50
CA HIS A 82 3.70 -2.38 3.56
C HIS A 82 4.27 -3.41 4.54
N VAL A 83 4.88 -4.49 4.03
CA VAL A 83 5.48 -5.54 4.85
C VAL A 83 6.60 -4.98 5.73
N VAL A 84 7.50 -4.17 5.16
CA VAL A 84 8.58 -3.54 5.94
C VAL A 84 8.04 -2.60 7.00
N LEU A 85 7.01 -1.81 6.68
CA LEU A 85 6.38 -0.91 7.65
C LEU A 85 5.65 -1.68 8.75
N ALA A 86 5.02 -2.80 8.44
CA ALA A 86 4.34 -3.65 9.42
C ALA A 86 5.36 -4.16 10.47
N PHE A 87 6.46 -4.79 10.02
CA PHE A 87 7.48 -5.30 10.95
C PHE A 87 8.14 -4.20 11.79
N ARG A 88 8.37 -3.00 11.24
CA ARG A 88 8.93 -1.88 11.99
C ARG A 88 7.95 -1.24 12.97
N SER A 89 6.65 -1.37 12.74
CA SER A 89 5.62 -0.83 13.63
C SER A 89 5.54 -1.67 14.91
N ASP A 90 5.68 -2.99 14.78
CA ASP A 90 5.71 -3.92 15.93
C ASP A 90 6.91 -3.61 16.85
N ASP A 91 8.10 -3.43 16.29
CA ASP A 91 9.31 -3.07 17.06
C ASP A 91 9.17 -1.76 17.85
N ALA A 92 8.49 -0.77 17.26
CA ALA A 92 8.26 0.53 17.91
C ALA A 92 7.21 0.45 19.01
N GLU A 93 6.20 -0.42 18.88
CA GLU A 93 5.16 -0.65 19.88
C GLU A 93 5.74 -1.41 21.09
N PHE A 94 6.56 -2.43 20.87
CA PHE A 94 7.32 -3.11 21.94
C PHE A 94 8.27 -2.16 22.69
N ALA A 95 8.96 -1.27 21.97
CA ALA A 95 9.84 -0.27 22.59
C ALA A 95 9.06 0.74 23.46
N LYS A 96 7.82 1.06 23.08
CA LYS A 96 6.97 2.01 23.80
C LYS A 96 6.40 1.38 25.08
N GLU A 97 5.90 0.14 25.00
CA GLU A 97 5.43 -0.61 26.18
C GLU A 97 6.56 -0.86 27.19
N ALA A 98 7.78 -1.17 26.72
CA ALA A 98 8.95 -1.34 27.58
C ALA A 98 9.40 -0.04 28.27
N ALA A 99 9.17 1.12 27.63
CA ALA A 99 9.49 2.43 28.20
C ALA A 99 8.45 2.89 29.23
N GLU A 100 7.18 2.53 29.07
CA GLU A 100 6.11 2.83 30.04
C GLU A 100 6.23 1.97 31.31
N LYS A 101 6.57 0.68 31.18
CA LYS A 101 6.81 -0.21 32.35
C LYS A 101 8.03 0.15 33.20
N LYS A 102 8.97 0.96 32.70
CA LYS A 102 10.11 1.47 33.48
C LYS A 102 9.79 2.75 34.26
N LYS A 103 8.60 3.33 34.06
CA LYS A 103 8.16 4.56 34.74
C LYS A 103 7.16 4.29 35.87
N GLU A 104 6.61 3.08 35.97
CA GLU A 104 5.96 2.54 37.19
C GLU A 104 7.01 1.93 38.13
#